data_AF-A0A7W1RZ09-F1
#
_entry.id   AF-A0A7W1RZ09-F1
#
_cell.length_a   1.000
_cell.length_b   1.000
_cell.length_c   1.000
_cell.angle_alpha   90.00
_cell.angle_beta   90.00
_cell.angle_gamma   90.00
#
_symmetry.space_group_name_H-M   'P 1'
#
loop_
_entity.id
_entity.type
_entity.pdbx_description
1 polymer ?
#
loop_
_entity_poly.entity_id
_entity_poly.type
_entity_poly.pdbx_seq_one_letter_code
_entity_poly.pdbx_strand_id
1 'polypeptide(L)'
;MTATAAIEIRPGLRARPRVAAVMFDFDGTISLIRAGWVEVMLDGMRALCPPAPGEDVSALDHALRQDIVRLAGRPTIDQMIVFAGRVRARGGVELDPSALK
;
A
#
# COMPACT_ATOMS: atom_id res chain seq x y z
N MET A 1 1.34 -17.53 21.73
CA MET A 1 0.53 -18.38 20.83
C MET A 1 1.28 -18.55 19.53
N THR A 2 1.86 -19.72 19.29
CA THR A 2 2.39 -20.10 17.97
C THR A 2 1.20 -20.48 17.11
N ALA A 3 0.78 -19.58 16.22
CA ALA A 3 -0.20 -19.91 15.19
C ALA A 3 0.50 -20.83 14.18
N THR A 4 0.23 -22.13 14.24
CA THR A 4 0.62 -23.05 13.17
C THR A 4 -0.32 -22.77 11.99
N ALA A 5 0.10 -21.90 11.08
CA ALA A 5 -0.64 -21.69 9.83
C ALA A 5 -0.62 -23.01 9.03
N ALA A 6 -1.79 -23.53 8.69
CA ALA A 6 -1.90 -24.71 7.85
C ALA A 6 -1.36 -24.39 6.45
N ILE A 7 -0.48 -25.25 5.92
CA ILE A 7 0.03 -25.11 4.56
C ILE A 7 -1.10 -25.46 3.58
N GLU A 8 -1.56 -24.50 2.79
CA GLU A 8 -2.51 -24.74 1.69
C GLU A 8 -1.78 -25.26 0.46
N ILE A 9 -2.20 -26.42 -0.06
CA ILE A 9 -1.72 -26.98 -1.34
C ILE A 9 -2.81 -26.81 -2.39
N ARG A 10 -2.54 -26.00 -3.42
CA ARG A 10 -3.49 -25.77 -4.52
C ARG A 10 -3.73 -27.08 -5.30
N PRO A 11 -4.97 -27.41 -5.71
CA PRO A 11 -5.29 -28.67 -6.40
C PRO A 11 -4.50 -28.94 -7.71
N GLY A 12 -3.95 -27.89 -8.33
CA GLY A 12 -3.14 -27.97 -9.55
C GLY A 12 -1.63 -28.05 -9.33
N LEU A 13 -1.14 -28.01 -8.08
CA LEU A 13 0.29 -28.14 -7.80
C LEU A 13 0.74 -29.57 -8.15
N ARG A 14 1.81 -29.69 -8.93
CA ARG A 14 2.41 -30.96 -9.34
C ARG A 14 3.91 -30.89 -9.09
N ALA A 15 4.52 -32.03 -8.79
CA ALA A 15 5.96 -32.12 -8.68
C ALA A 15 6.62 -31.68 -10.00
N ARG A 16 7.63 -30.82 -9.90
CA ARG A 16 8.40 -30.33 -11.05
C ARG A 16 9.87 -30.76 -10.85
N PRO A 17 10.24 -32.01 -11.19
CA PRO A 17 11.54 -32.59 -10.83
C PRO A 17 12.75 -31.85 -11.44
N ARG A 18 12.53 -30.97 -12.42
CA ARG A 18 13.57 -30.13 -13.04
C ARG A 18 13.75 -28.76 -12.37
N VAL A 19 12.90 -28.40 -11.40
CA VAL A 19 13.05 -27.14 -10.64
C VAL A 19 14.08 -27.37 -9.55
N ALA A 20 15.23 -26.71 -9.67
CA ALA A 20 16.34 -26.80 -8.71
C ALA A 20 16.43 -25.59 -7.77
N ALA A 21 15.67 -24.53 -8.03
CA ALA A 21 15.66 -23.30 -7.24
C ALA A 21 14.25 -22.69 -7.20
N VAL A 22 13.96 -21.97 -6.11
CA VAL A 22 12.74 -21.18 -5.93
C VAL A 22 13.13 -19.76 -5.56
N MET A 23 12.40 -18.78 -6.10
CA MET A 23 12.59 -17.37 -5.76
C MET A 23 11.39 -16.93 -4.94
N PHE A 24 11.67 -16.44 -3.74
CA PHE A 24 10.69 -15.76 -2.91
C PHE A 24 10.98 -14.27 -2.99
N ASP A 25 9.92 -13.48 -3.04
CA ASP A 25 10.04 -12.08 -2.66
C ASP A 25 10.48 -11.99 -1.19
N PHE A 26 11.22 -10.95 -0.84
CA PHE A 26 11.72 -10.80 0.53
C PHE A 26 10.65 -10.12 1.41
N ASP A 27 10.24 -8.93 1.03
CA ASP A 27 9.40 -8.06 1.84
C ASP A 27 7.91 -8.44 1.77
N GLY A 28 7.37 -8.92 2.89
CA GLY A 28 5.96 -9.34 2.97
C GLY A 28 5.71 -10.78 2.52
N THR A 29 6.75 -11.50 2.06
CA THR A 29 6.68 -12.96 1.79
C THR A 29 7.51 -13.75 2.80
N ILE A 30 8.82 -13.50 2.93
CA ILE A 30 9.66 -14.13 3.97
C ILE A 30 9.81 -13.21 5.19
N SER A 31 9.92 -11.91 4.95
CA SER A 31 10.13 -10.90 5.96
C SER A 31 8.81 -10.21 6.34
N LEU A 32 8.60 -9.99 7.64
CA LEU A 32 7.51 -9.15 8.15
C LEU A 32 7.87 -7.66 8.20
N ILE A 33 9.05 -7.26 7.74
CA ILE A 33 9.55 -5.87 7.85
C ILE A 33 8.64 -4.87 7.12
N ARG A 34 7.85 -5.31 6.14
CA ARG A 34 6.81 -4.50 5.50
C ARG A 34 5.40 -4.74 6.00
N ALA A 35 5.14 -5.63 6.95
CA ALA A 35 3.78 -5.79 7.48
C ALA A 35 3.26 -4.44 8.02
N GLY A 36 2.04 -4.06 7.61
CA GLY A 36 1.43 -2.79 8.05
C GLY A 36 1.96 -1.53 7.36
N TRP A 37 2.80 -1.63 6.32
CA TRP A 37 3.33 -0.46 5.59
C TRP A 37 2.24 0.48 5.05
N VAL A 38 1.09 -0.07 4.65
CA VAL A 38 -0.06 0.70 4.18
C VAL A 38 -0.62 1.59 5.29
N GLU A 39 -0.68 1.11 6.53
CA GLU A 39 -1.19 1.91 7.66
C GLU A 39 -0.26 3.09 7.96
N VAL A 40 1.05 2.83 7.96
CA VAL A 40 2.05 3.88 8.19
C VAL A 40 1.95 4.98 7.13
N MET A 41 1.79 4.61 5.87
CA MET A 41 1.61 5.59 4.78
C MET A 41 0.27 6.32 4.90
N LEU A 42 -0.79 5.61 5.27
CA LEU A 42 -2.12 6.19 5.43
C LEU A 42 -2.13 7.24 6.55
N ASP A 43 -1.46 6.99 7.68
CA ASP A 43 -1.35 7.94 8.79
C ASP A 43 -0.65 9.24 8.36
N GLY A 44 0.45 9.14 7.62
CA GLY A 44 1.14 10.31 7.06
C GLY A 44 0.27 11.09 6.08
N MET A 45 -0.47 10.38 5.21
CA MET A 45 -1.36 11.01 4.23
C MET A 45 -2.57 11.70 4.89
N ARG A 46 -3.16 11.10 5.93
CA ARG A 46 -4.27 11.71 6.70
C ARG A 46 -3.88 13.04 7.33
N ALA A 47 -2.65 13.13 7.84
CA ALA A 47 -2.17 14.36 8.48
C ALA A 47 -2.12 15.56 7.50
N LEU A 48 -1.99 15.30 6.20
CA LEU A 48 -1.82 16.32 5.18
C LEU A 48 -3.06 16.50 4.27
N CYS A 49 -3.96 15.52 4.21
CA CYS A 49 -5.15 15.56 3.37
C CYS A 49 -6.39 15.84 4.22
N PRO A 50 -6.98 17.05 4.15
CA PRO A 50 -8.25 17.31 4.83
C PRO A 50 -9.38 16.49 4.20
N PRO A 51 -10.47 16.20 4.91
CA PRO A 51 -11.70 15.67 4.32
C PRO A 51 -12.39 16.75 3.47
N ALA A 52 -13.12 16.34 2.44
CA ALA A 52 -14.00 17.23 1.71
C ALA A 52 -15.24 17.63 2.56
N PRO A 53 -15.91 18.75 2.27
CA PRO A 53 -17.13 19.14 2.98
C PRO A 53 -18.20 18.05 2.92
N GLY A 54 -18.65 17.56 4.08
CA GLY A 54 -19.63 16.48 4.18
C GLY A 54 -19.10 15.07 3.87
N GLU A 55 -17.79 14.91 3.65
CA GLU A 55 -17.15 13.60 3.48
C GLU A 55 -17.03 12.90 4.83
N ASP A 56 -17.48 11.64 4.88
CA ASP A 56 -17.19 10.77 6.02
C ASP A 56 -15.69 10.46 6.07
N VAL A 57 -15.10 10.49 7.26
CA VAL A 57 -13.67 10.21 7.48
C VAL A 57 -13.30 8.83 6.93
N SER A 58 -14.21 7.85 7.02
CA SER A 58 -13.98 6.51 6.47
C SER A 58 -13.87 6.51 4.94
N ALA A 59 -14.53 7.44 4.24
CA ALA A 59 -14.48 7.55 2.79
C ALA A 59 -13.14 8.11 2.32
N LEU A 60 -12.58 9.10 3.03
CA LEU A 60 -11.23 9.60 2.76
C LEU A 60 -10.19 8.48 2.93
N ASP A 61 -10.28 7.74 4.04
CA ASP A 61 -9.39 6.61 4.32
C ASP A 61 -9.44 5.54 3.25
N HIS A 62 -10.65 5.19 2.81
CA HIS A 62 -10.84 4.22 1.75
C HIS A 62 -10.17 4.70 0.45
N ALA A 63 -10.37 5.96 0.09
CA ALA A 63 -9.81 6.52 -1.14
C ALA A 63 -8.27 6.60 -1.10
N LEU A 64 -7.68 7.03 0.02
CA LEU A 64 -6.22 7.06 0.20
C LEU A 64 -5.63 5.65 0.16
N ARG A 65 -6.25 4.69 0.86
CA ARG A 65 -5.82 3.28 0.83
C ARG A 65 -5.88 2.71 -0.58
N GLN A 66 -6.95 3.00 -1.33
CA GLN A 66 -7.08 2.54 -2.71
C GLN A 66 -5.96 3.11 -3.59
N ASP A 67 -5.59 4.38 -3.43
CA ASP A 67 -4.47 4.95 -4.18
C ASP A 67 -3.14 4.27 -3.83
N ILE A 68 -2.86 4.04 -2.55
CA ILE A 68 -1.64 3.35 -2.08
C ILE A 68 -1.52 1.95 -2.71
N VAL A 69 -2.60 1.16 -2.65
CA VAL A 69 -2.61 -0.21 -3.18
C VAL A 69 -2.54 -0.21 -4.71
N ARG A 70 -3.31 0.66 -5.37
CA ARG A 70 -3.37 0.75 -6.84
C ARG A 70 -2.04 1.15 -7.45
N LEU A 71 -1.27 1.98 -6.76
CA LEU A 71 0.01 2.52 -7.23
C LEU A 71 1.21 1.78 -6.62
N ALA A 72 0.99 0.67 -5.91
CA ALA A 72 2.06 -0.17 -5.41
C ALA A 72 2.93 -0.70 -6.56
N GLY A 73 4.25 -0.65 -6.40
CA GLY A 73 5.22 -1.08 -7.42
C GLY A 73 5.51 -0.03 -8.50
N ARG A 74 4.86 1.13 -8.48
CA ARG A 74 5.22 2.29 -9.33
C ARG A 74 6.26 3.17 -8.63
N PRO A 75 7.00 4.03 -9.37
CA PRO A 75 7.85 5.03 -8.76
C PRO A 75 7.09 5.89 -7.76
N THR A 76 7.66 6.16 -6.58
CA THR A 76 7.01 6.92 -5.50
C THR A 76 6.45 8.27 -5.96
N ILE A 77 7.12 8.92 -6.91
CA ILE A 77 6.68 10.21 -7.46
C ILE A 77 5.27 10.13 -8.08
N ASP A 78 4.88 8.99 -8.67
CA ASP A 78 3.52 8.80 -9.21
C ASP A 78 2.46 8.83 -8.10
N GLN A 79 2.78 8.24 -6.94
CA GLN A 79 1.91 8.31 -5.76
C GLN A 79 1.81 9.72 -5.23
N MET A 80 2.94 10.44 -5.14
CA MET A 80 2.97 11.80 -4.61
C MET A 80 2.22 12.78 -5.51
N ILE A 81 2.27 12.59 -6.84
CA ILE A 81 1.49 13.41 -7.79
C ILE A 81 -0.02 13.20 -7.57
N VAL A 82 -0.48 11.96 -7.44
CA VAL A 82 -1.89 11.65 -7.19
C VAL A 82 -2.34 12.20 -5.84
N PHE A 83 -1.50 12.04 -4.81
CA PHE A 83 -1.78 12.52 -3.46
C PHE A 83 -1.87 14.06 -3.41
N ALA A 84 -0.90 14.78 -3.99
CA ALA A 84 -0.94 16.25 -4.05
C ALA A 84 -2.18 16.75 -4.81
N GLY A 85 -2.57 16.08 -5.90
CA GLY A 85 -3.80 16.36 -6.62
C GLY A 85 -5.05 16.21 -5.74
N ARG A 86 -5.08 15.18 -4.88
CA ARG A 86 -6.17 14.92 -3.93
C ARG A 86 -6.26 15.98 -2.84
N VAL A 87 -5.13 16.39 -2.26
CA VAL A 87 -5.04 17.44 -1.24
C VAL A 87 -5.55 18.76 -1.82
N ARG A 88 -5.07 19.14 -3.01
CA ARG A 88 -5.51 20.34 -3.74
C ARG A 88 -7.02 20.33 -4.03
N ALA A 89 -7.56 19.19 -4.48
CA ALA A 89 -9.00 19.07 -4.77
C ALA A 89 -9.89 19.24 -3.52
N ARG A 90 -9.32 19.10 -2.32
CA ARG A 90 -10.00 19.30 -1.04
C ARG A 90 -9.67 20.63 -0.37
N GLY A 91 -8.98 21.54 -1.08
CA GLY A 91 -8.59 22.85 -0.54
C GLY A 91 -7.50 22.78 0.52
N GLY A 92 -6.75 21.67 0.60
CA GLY A 92 -5.60 21.56 1.48
C GLY A 92 -4.40 22.37 0.99
N VAL A 93 -3.35 22.39 1.81
CA VAL A 93 -2.08 23.08 1.49
C VAL A 93 -1.50 22.50 0.20
N GLU A 94 -1.02 23.36 -0.69
CA GLU A 94 -0.37 22.92 -1.92
C GLU A 94 0.92 22.16 -1.59
N LEU A 95 1.02 20.93 -2.09
CA LEU A 95 2.16 20.05 -1.87
C LEU A 95 2.95 19.92 -3.16
N ASP A 96 4.28 20.08 -3.09
CA ASP A 96 5.19 19.70 -4.16
C ASP A 96 5.41 18.18 -4.11
N PRO A 97 4.98 17.41 -5.13
CA PRO A 97 5.15 15.97 -5.17
C PRO A 97 6.60 15.50 -5.05
N SER A 98 7.56 16.30 -5.50
CA SER A 98 8.98 15.96 -5.48
C SER A 98 9.61 16.18 -4.09
N ALA A 99 8.97 16.99 -3.25
CA ALA A 99 9.38 17.25 -1.87
C ALA A 99 8.78 16.25 -0.88
N LEU A 100 7.72 15.54 -1.27
CA LEU A 100 7.14 14.44 -0.49
C LEU A 100 8.01 13.19 -0.60
N LYS A 101 8.41 12.62 0.54
CA LYS A 101 9.31 11.46 0.63
C LYS A 101 8.62 10.29 1.30
#